data_AF-A0AAD7SBX5-F1
#
_entry.id   AF-A0AAD7SBX5-F1
#
_cell.length_a   1.000
_cell.length_b   1.000
_cell.length_c   1.000
_cell.angle_alpha   90.00
_cell.angle_beta   90.00
_cell.angle_gamma   90.00
#
_symmetry.space_group_name_H-M   'P 1'
#
loop_
_entity.id
_entity.type
_entity.pdbx_description
1 polymer ?
#
loop_
_entity_poly.entity_id
_entity_poly.type
_entity_poly.pdbx_seq_one_letter_code
_entity_poly.pdbx_strand_id
1 'polypeptide(L)'
;MEKENNSIVEVKKILNRVHTFMSLKVKGRLAQKSTDGLGKGCDQFCANVQGLYSACLEYLEKWMTPMEEFSSFMWMDLSETPDWNDVEACIKHLGEKGVPIDDAKCFDQVTNLKKFTERCNSDGEFNGLQAHQKWTKYFEKAKSIACYSELLKIAQFFFAVPSQNANVERLFSLMQASGPRKGTSCLLSH
;
A
#
# COMPACT_ATOMS: atom_id res chain seq x y z
N MET A 1 11.31 3.04 -5.92
CA MET A 1 11.71 4.08 -4.96
C MET A 1 10.70 4.00 -3.83
N GLU A 2 11.03 3.24 -2.79
CA GLU A 2 10.22 3.16 -1.58
C GLU A 2 10.20 4.56 -0.96
N LYS A 3 9.02 5.15 -0.81
CA LYS A 3 8.86 6.38 -0.04
C LYS A 3 8.70 5.96 1.43
N GLU A 4 9.53 6.50 2.30
CA GLU A 4 9.67 6.09 3.71
C GLU A 4 8.43 6.30 4.60
N ASN A 5 7.28 6.77 4.07
CA ASN A 5 6.09 7.12 4.86
C ASN A 5 4.78 6.77 4.13
N ASN A 6 4.62 5.53 3.68
CA ASN A 6 3.37 5.09 3.04
C ASN A 6 2.36 4.67 4.10
N SER A 7 1.11 5.10 4.02
CA SER A 7 -0.02 4.56 4.78
C SER A 7 -0.36 3.12 4.35
N ILE A 8 -1.12 2.39 5.16
CA ILE A 8 -1.62 1.04 4.83
C ILE A 8 -2.37 1.03 3.49
N VAL A 9 -3.11 2.11 3.19
CA VAL A 9 -3.85 2.29 1.93
C VAL A 9 -2.91 2.32 0.72
N GLU A 10 -1.81 3.06 0.83
CA GLU A 10 -0.82 3.20 -0.25
C GLU A 10 -0.10 1.87 -0.49
N VAL A 11 0.17 1.08 0.55
CA VAL A 11 0.73 -0.28 0.42
C VAL A 11 -0.22 -1.20 -0.33
N LYS A 12 -1.52 -1.20 0.02
CA LYS A 12 -2.54 -2.02 -0.66
C LYS A 12 -2.66 -1.66 -2.15
N LYS A 13 -2.60 -0.38 -2.50
CA LYS A 13 -2.63 0.08 -3.91
C LYS A 13 -1.40 -0.34 -4.72
N ILE A 14 -0.21 -0.38 -4.10
CA ILE A 14 1.02 -0.84 -4.77
C ILE A 14 0.96 -2.33 -5.07
N LEU A 15 0.48 -3.15 -4.12
CA LEU A 15 0.41 -4.60 -4.30
C LEU A 15 -0.48 -4.99 -5.49
N ASN A 16 -1.61 -4.31 -5.66
CA ASN A 16 -2.53 -4.54 -6.78
C ASN A 16 -1.93 -4.26 -8.17
N ARG A 17 -0.74 -3.66 -8.25
CA ARG A 17 -0.04 -3.32 -9.50
C ARG A 17 1.13 -4.25 -9.84
N VAL A 18 1.43 -5.25 -9.02
CA VAL A 18 2.55 -6.16 -9.25
C VAL A 18 2.17 -7.20 -10.31
N HIS A 19 2.90 -7.22 -11.42
CA HIS A 19 2.73 -8.18 -12.52
C HIS A 19 3.98 -9.06 -12.71
N THR A 20 3.80 -10.23 -13.34
CA THR A 20 4.86 -11.20 -13.65
C THR A 20 5.91 -10.55 -14.57
N PHE A 21 7.11 -10.28 -14.04
CA PHE A 21 8.20 -9.68 -14.81
C PHE A 21 9.15 -10.76 -15.36
N MET A 22 9.45 -10.68 -16.65
CA MET A 22 10.55 -11.41 -17.28
C MET A 22 11.32 -10.47 -18.20
N SER A 23 12.65 -10.40 -18.03
CA SER A 23 13.50 -9.53 -18.85
C SER A 23 13.48 -9.95 -20.33
N LEU A 24 13.68 -8.99 -21.22
CA LEU A 24 13.76 -9.24 -22.68
C LEU A 24 14.87 -10.24 -23.04
N LYS A 25 15.99 -10.23 -22.29
CA LYS A 25 17.08 -11.20 -22.49
C LYS A 25 16.65 -12.63 -22.16
N VAL A 26 15.87 -12.82 -21.10
CA VAL A 26 15.34 -14.13 -20.70
C VAL A 26 14.31 -14.61 -21.73
N LYS A 27 13.41 -13.72 -22.17
CA LYS A 27 12.44 -14.02 -23.24
C LYS A 27 13.13 -14.41 -24.55
N GLY A 28 14.19 -13.69 -24.95
CA GLY A 28 14.97 -14.01 -26.15
C GLY A 28 15.66 -15.38 -26.06
N ARG A 29 16.22 -15.72 -24.89
CA ARG A 29 16.82 -17.05 -24.67
C ARG A 29 15.79 -18.18 -24.66
N LEU A 30 14.59 -17.94 -24.13
CA LEU A 30 13.49 -18.91 -24.15
C LEU A 30 13.01 -19.18 -25.58
N ALA A 31 12.87 -18.14 -26.39
CA ALA A 31 12.48 -18.27 -27.79
C ALA A 31 13.50 -19.10 -28.58
N GLN A 32 14.80 -18.83 -28.40
CA GLN A 32 15.89 -19.58 -29.04
C GLN A 32 15.89 -21.06 -28.60
N LYS A 33 15.77 -21.33 -27.30
CA LYS A 33 15.71 -22.73 -26.81
C LYS A 33 14.44 -23.46 -27.26
N SER A 34 13.34 -22.74 -27.46
CA SER A 34 12.11 -23.32 -28.01
C SER A 34 12.29 -23.73 -29.47
N THR A 35 12.99 -22.92 -30.28
CA THR A 35 13.33 -23.28 -31.67
C THR A 35 14.34 -24.43 -31.75
N ASP A 36 15.18 -24.60 -30.71
CA ASP A 36 16.13 -25.71 -30.60
C ASP A 36 15.49 -27.03 -30.12
N GLY A 37 14.16 -27.13 -30.10
CA GLY A 37 13.42 -28.34 -29.75
C GLY A 37 13.24 -28.58 -28.24
N LEU A 38 13.68 -27.65 -27.37
CA LEU A 38 13.54 -27.75 -25.91
C LEU A 38 12.24 -27.12 -25.38
N GLY A 39 11.17 -27.08 -26.19
CA GLY A 39 9.89 -26.43 -25.87
C GLY A 39 9.33 -26.81 -24.50
N LYS A 40 9.30 -28.12 -24.16
CA LYS A 40 8.85 -28.60 -22.84
C LYS A 40 9.63 -27.99 -21.66
N GLY A 41 10.93 -27.78 -21.81
CA GLY A 41 11.77 -27.16 -20.77
C GLY A 41 11.52 -25.66 -20.64
N CYS A 42 11.23 -24.98 -21.75
CA CYS A 42 10.81 -23.58 -21.74
C CYS A 42 9.45 -23.40 -21.07
N ASP A 43 8.49 -24.27 -21.37
CA ASP A 43 7.16 -24.25 -20.77
C ASP A 43 7.24 -24.50 -19.25
N GLN A 44 8.03 -25.50 -18.83
CA GLN A 44 8.25 -25.76 -17.41
C GLN A 44 8.93 -24.58 -16.69
N PHE A 45 9.90 -23.91 -17.33
CA PHE A 45 10.52 -22.71 -16.76
C PHE A 45 9.50 -21.58 -16.61
N CYS A 46 8.69 -21.30 -17.64
CA CYS A 46 7.63 -20.29 -17.57
C CYS A 46 6.62 -20.61 -16.47
N ALA A 47 6.20 -21.87 -16.36
CA ALA A 47 5.30 -22.33 -15.29
C ALA A 47 5.93 -22.14 -13.90
N ASN A 48 7.23 -22.43 -13.74
CA ASN A 48 7.93 -22.22 -12.47
C ASN A 48 8.05 -20.73 -12.11
N VAL A 49 8.34 -19.86 -13.09
CA VAL A 49 8.38 -18.40 -12.87
C VAL A 49 6.99 -17.89 -12.48
N GLN A 50 5.94 -18.30 -13.20
CA GLN A 50 4.57 -17.96 -12.83
C GLN A 50 4.22 -18.47 -11.42
N GLY A 51 4.53 -19.73 -11.11
CA GLY A 51 4.31 -20.32 -9.79
C GLY A 51 5.02 -19.58 -8.67
N LEU A 52 6.26 -19.10 -8.91
CA LEU A 52 6.97 -18.26 -7.94
C LEU A 52 6.23 -16.94 -7.69
N TYR A 53 5.82 -16.23 -8.76
CA TYR A 53 5.06 -14.99 -8.62
C TYR A 53 3.71 -15.22 -7.94
N SER A 54 2.98 -16.27 -8.31
CA SER A 54 1.71 -16.66 -7.68
C SER A 54 1.89 -16.94 -6.19
N ALA A 55 2.89 -17.74 -5.81
CA ALA A 55 3.16 -18.04 -4.41
C ALA A 55 3.56 -16.78 -3.61
N CYS A 56 4.36 -15.88 -4.20
CA CYS A 56 4.69 -14.61 -3.59
C CYS A 56 3.46 -13.70 -3.42
N LEU A 57 2.57 -13.64 -4.41
CA LEU A 57 1.33 -12.86 -4.33
C LEU A 57 0.39 -13.44 -3.28
N GLU A 58 0.14 -14.74 -3.29
CA GLU A 58 -0.68 -15.42 -2.27
C GLU A 58 -0.15 -15.20 -0.86
N TYR A 59 1.18 -15.19 -0.71
CA TYR A 59 1.81 -14.87 0.56
C TYR A 59 1.54 -13.42 0.96
N LEU A 60 1.76 -12.46 0.06
CA LEU A 60 1.49 -11.04 0.33
C LEU A 60 0.01 -10.78 0.63
N GLU A 61 -0.93 -11.47 -0.04
CA GLU A 61 -2.37 -11.40 0.26
C GLU A 61 -2.71 -11.91 1.66
N LYS A 62 -2.18 -13.08 2.06
CA LYS A 62 -2.32 -13.60 3.43
C LYS A 62 -1.75 -12.63 4.46
N TRP A 63 -0.66 -11.93 4.10
CA TRP A 63 -0.04 -10.92 4.95
C TRP A 63 -0.82 -9.62 5.05
N MET A 64 -1.60 -9.28 4.03
CA MET A 64 -2.54 -8.16 4.08
C MET A 64 -3.87 -8.51 4.76
N THR A 65 -4.13 -9.78 5.11
CA THR A 65 -5.39 -10.17 5.76
C THR A 65 -5.64 -9.41 7.07
N PRO A 66 -4.66 -9.19 7.98
CA PRO A 66 -4.85 -8.31 9.13
C PRO A 66 -5.08 -6.85 8.76
N MET A 67 -4.68 -6.42 7.54
CA MET A 67 -4.91 -5.06 7.05
C MET A 67 -6.35 -4.85 6.52
N GLU A 68 -7.13 -5.91 6.29
CA GLU A 68 -8.57 -5.80 5.96
C GLU A 68 -9.36 -5.09 7.08
N GLU A 69 -8.88 -5.17 8.32
CA GLU A 69 -9.43 -4.41 9.44
C GLU A 69 -9.42 -2.89 9.19
N PHE A 70 -8.48 -2.40 8.37
CA PHE A 70 -8.35 -0.99 8.02
C PHE A 70 -9.10 -0.60 6.73
N SER A 71 -9.89 -1.51 6.16
CA SER A 71 -10.68 -1.25 4.95
C SER A 71 -11.65 -0.07 5.12
N SER A 72 -12.18 0.15 6.32
CA SER A 72 -13.03 1.29 6.63
C SER A 72 -12.32 2.64 6.55
N PHE A 73 -10.98 2.67 6.49
CA PHE A 73 -10.17 3.88 6.36
C PHE A 73 -9.73 4.16 4.92
N MET A 74 -10.24 3.43 3.92
CA MET A 74 -9.79 3.62 2.53
C MET A 74 -9.99 5.05 2.02
N TRP A 75 -11.06 5.72 2.45
CA TRP A 75 -11.36 7.10 2.10
C TRP A 75 -10.36 8.12 2.66
N MET A 76 -9.51 7.74 3.63
CA MET A 76 -8.49 8.60 4.24
C MET A 76 -7.36 8.99 3.28
N ASP A 77 -7.24 8.37 2.11
CA ASP A 77 -6.22 8.78 1.14
C ASP A 77 -6.60 10.02 0.31
N LEU A 78 -7.85 10.48 0.45
CA LEU A 78 -8.43 11.64 -0.24
C LEU A 78 -8.10 11.61 -1.75
N SER A 79 -8.12 10.41 -2.35
CA SER A 79 -7.97 10.22 -3.79
C SER A 79 -9.27 10.52 -4.54
N GLU A 80 -10.40 10.35 -3.86
CA GLU A 80 -11.72 10.73 -4.31
C GLU A 80 -12.42 11.54 -3.21
N THR A 81 -13.52 12.20 -3.56
CA THR A 81 -14.37 12.89 -2.58
C THR A 81 -14.96 11.85 -1.61
N PRO A 82 -14.73 11.95 -0.29
CA PRO A 82 -15.17 10.92 0.65
C PRO A 82 -16.68 10.71 0.65
N ASP A 83 -17.18 9.48 0.56
CA ASP A 83 -18.60 9.21 0.72
C ASP A 83 -18.99 9.10 2.20
N TRP A 84 -20.24 9.47 2.54
CA TRP A 84 -20.68 9.39 3.93
C TRP A 84 -20.77 7.95 4.42
N ASN A 85 -21.18 6.99 3.58
CA ASN A 85 -21.29 5.59 4.00
C ASN A 85 -19.93 5.02 4.41
N ASP A 86 -18.86 5.42 3.73
CA ASP A 86 -17.49 5.02 4.07
C ASP A 86 -17.05 5.62 5.41
N VAL A 87 -17.38 6.89 5.66
CA VAL A 87 -17.09 7.55 6.95
C VAL A 87 -17.90 6.93 8.08
N GLU A 88 -19.18 6.63 7.86
CA GLU A 88 -20.05 5.98 8.85
C GLU A 88 -19.53 4.59 9.23
N ALA A 89 -19.09 3.80 8.25
CA ALA A 89 -18.44 2.52 8.49
C ALA A 89 -17.16 2.67 9.34
N CYS A 90 -16.36 3.70 9.06
CA CYS A 90 -15.18 4.05 9.85
C CYS A 90 -15.52 4.43 11.29
N ILE A 91 -16.57 5.24 11.50
CA ILE A 91 -17.04 5.64 12.83
C ILE A 91 -17.47 4.41 13.65
N LYS A 92 -18.24 3.50 13.05
CA LYS A 92 -18.67 2.25 13.72
C LYS A 92 -17.46 1.42 14.14
N HIS A 93 -16.50 1.23 13.23
CA HIS A 93 -15.27 0.51 13.51
C HIS A 93 -14.47 1.14 14.66
N LEU A 94 -14.32 2.47 14.67
CA LEU A 94 -13.64 3.20 15.75
C LEU A 94 -14.37 3.07 17.09
N GLY A 95 -15.71 3.05 17.07
CA GLY A 95 -16.53 2.81 18.26
C GLY A 95 -16.23 1.47 18.92
N GLU A 96 -16.07 0.40 18.13
CA GLU A 96 -15.66 -0.93 18.63
C GLU A 96 -14.26 -0.93 19.26
N LYS A 97 -13.39 0.00 18.85
CA LYS A 97 -12.03 0.19 19.37
C LYS A 97 -11.94 1.20 20.52
N GLY A 98 -13.09 1.71 21.00
CA GLY A 98 -13.14 2.65 22.12
C GLY A 98 -12.75 4.08 21.76
N VAL A 99 -12.81 4.45 20.47
CA VAL A 99 -12.59 5.82 20.00
C VAL A 99 -13.96 6.44 19.65
N PRO A 100 -14.59 7.17 20.59
CA PRO A 100 -15.89 7.78 20.35
C PRO A 100 -15.78 8.97 19.41
N ILE A 101 -16.55 8.89 18.32
CA ILE A 101 -16.74 9.97 17.35
C ILE A 101 -18.18 10.48 17.46
N ASP A 102 -18.34 11.80 17.53
CA ASP A 102 -19.65 12.47 17.45
C ASP A 102 -20.05 12.53 15.97
N ASP A 103 -21.02 11.69 15.56
CA ASP A 103 -21.43 11.50 14.19
C ASP A 103 -22.07 12.75 13.58
N ALA A 104 -22.91 13.46 14.34
CA ALA A 104 -23.54 14.72 13.93
C ALA A 104 -22.48 15.78 13.65
N LYS A 105 -21.52 15.97 14.56
CA LYS A 105 -20.38 16.87 14.31
C LYS A 105 -19.52 16.39 13.16
N CYS A 106 -19.25 15.09 13.07
CA CYS A 106 -18.41 14.53 12.02
C CYS A 106 -19.04 14.75 10.64
N PHE A 107 -20.36 14.65 10.50
CA PHE A 107 -21.08 14.93 9.25
C PHE A 107 -20.85 16.35 8.72
N ASP A 108 -20.95 17.34 9.61
CA ASP A 108 -20.67 18.74 9.25
C ASP A 108 -19.21 18.94 8.83
N GLN A 109 -18.28 18.29 9.53
CA GLN A 109 -16.84 18.36 9.22
C GLN A 109 -16.52 17.68 7.87
N VAL A 110 -17.14 16.53 7.60
CA VAL A 110 -17.03 15.83 6.30
C VAL A 110 -17.57 16.68 5.17
N THR A 111 -18.67 17.41 5.39
CA THR A 111 -19.20 18.34 4.37
C THR A 111 -18.20 19.44 4.01
N ASN A 112 -17.44 19.93 4.99
CA ASN A 112 -16.34 20.87 4.74
C ASN A 112 -15.15 20.21 4.03
N LEU A 113 -14.82 18.97 4.40
CA LEU A 113 -13.78 18.18 3.75
C LEU A 113 -14.12 17.91 2.26
N LYS A 114 -15.36 17.54 1.95
CA LYS A 114 -15.83 17.34 0.57
C LYS A 114 -15.59 18.58 -0.29
N LYS A 115 -16.02 19.75 0.18
CA LYS A 115 -15.80 21.04 -0.49
C LYS A 115 -14.32 21.36 -0.68
N PHE A 116 -13.47 20.94 0.25
CA PHE A 116 -12.02 21.11 0.13
C PHE A 116 -11.45 20.18 -0.95
N THR A 117 -11.76 18.89 -0.90
CA THR A 117 -11.29 17.89 -1.87
C THR A 117 -11.74 18.22 -3.29
N GLU A 118 -12.99 18.60 -3.48
CA GLU A 118 -13.53 19.03 -4.79
C GLU A 118 -12.76 20.21 -5.39
N ARG A 119 -12.35 21.18 -4.56
CA ARG A 119 -11.53 22.32 -5.01
C ARG A 119 -10.11 21.92 -5.38
N CYS A 120 -9.61 20.85 -4.80
CA CYS A 120 -8.25 20.35 -5.01
C CYS A 120 -8.17 19.23 -6.08
N ASN A 121 -9.29 18.64 -6.51
CA ASN A 121 -9.29 17.56 -7.50
C ASN A 121 -8.68 17.94 -8.85
N SER A 122 -8.76 19.21 -9.25
CA SER A 122 -8.12 19.75 -10.46
C SER A 122 -6.66 20.15 -10.27
N ASP A 123 -6.15 20.12 -9.04
CA ASP A 123 -4.78 20.45 -8.69
C ASP A 123 -3.88 19.21 -8.77
N GLY A 124 -3.09 19.13 -9.84
CA GLY A 124 -2.14 18.04 -10.05
C GLY A 124 -1.08 17.92 -8.94
N GLU A 125 -0.76 19.03 -8.26
CA GLU A 125 0.15 19.00 -7.10
C GLU A 125 -0.50 18.28 -5.94
N PHE A 126 -1.77 18.61 -5.61
CA PHE A 126 -2.51 17.97 -4.53
C PHE A 126 -2.69 16.46 -4.77
N ASN A 127 -3.01 16.06 -6.00
CA ASN A 127 -3.19 14.65 -6.34
C ASN A 127 -1.88 13.83 -6.22
N GLY A 128 -0.72 14.47 -6.34
CA GLY A 128 0.59 13.84 -6.17
C GLY A 128 1.04 13.66 -4.71
N LEU A 129 0.32 14.25 -3.75
CA LEU A 129 0.66 14.20 -2.33
C LEU A 129 0.29 12.87 -1.69
N GLN A 130 1.06 12.49 -0.67
CA GLN A 130 0.72 11.36 0.21
C GLN A 130 -0.44 11.71 1.13
N ALA A 131 -1.14 10.69 1.64
CA ALA A 131 -2.33 10.87 2.49
C ALA A 131 -2.08 11.85 3.66
N HIS A 132 -0.98 11.67 4.40
CA HIS A 132 -0.64 12.54 5.53
C HIS A 132 -0.47 14.01 5.11
N GLN A 133 0.14 14.26 3.95
CA GLN A 133 0.36 15.62 3.43
C GLN A 133 -0.95 16.28 3.02
N LYS A 134 -1.89 15.52 2.44
CA LYS A 134 -3.23 16.01 2.10
C LYS A 134 -4.01 16.41 3.35
N TRP A 135 -3.98 15.58 4.39
CA TRP A 135 -4.61 15.87 5.68
C TRP A 135 -3.98 17.07 6.38
N THR A 136 -2.64 17.20 6.37
CA THR A 136 -1.95 18.39 6.87
C THR A 136 -2.42 19.65 6.15
N LYS A 137 -2.45 19.64 4.80
CA LYS A 137 -2.97 20.79 4.03
C LYS A 137 -4.42 21.13 4.37
N TYR A 138 -5.27 20.14 4.65
CA TYR A 138 -6.65 20.37 5.08
C TYR A 138 -6.71 21.05 6.46
N PHE A 139 -6.00 20.51 7.45
CA PHE A 139 -5.99 21.03 8.82
C PHE A 139 -5.38 22.43 8.92
N GLU A 140 -4.34 22.73 8.13
CA GLU A 140 -3.74 24.07 8.05
C GLU A 140 -4.68 25.12 7.47
N LYS A 141 -5.54 24.73 6.52
CA LYS A 141 -6.52 25.62 5.89
C LYS A 141 -7.81 25.78 6.71
N ALA A 142 -8.06 24.90 7.67
CA ALA A 142 -9.26 24.94 8.46
C ALA A 142 -9.21 26.06 9.50
N LYS A 143 -10.32 26.81 9.64
CA LYS A 143 -10.37 28.04 10.44
C LYS A 143 -10.20 27.82 11.94
N SER A 144 -10.62 26.66 12.45
CA SER A 144 -10.54 26.31 13.87
C SER A 144 -10.63 24.81 14.08
N ILE A 145 -10.11 24.32 15.21
CA ILE A 145 -10.19 22.90 15.61
C ILE A 145 -11.64 22.42 15.67
N ALA A 146 -12.60 23.28 16.04
CA ALA A 146 -14.02 22.92 16.05
C ALA A 146 -14.52 22.44 14.67
N CYS A 147 -13.91 22.93 13.58
CA CYS A 147 -14.28 22.57 12.21
C CYS A 147 -13.73 21.21 11.74
N TYR A 148 -12.87 20.54 12.51
CA TYR A 148 -12.24 19.28 12.12
C TYR A 148 -11.91 18.34 13.31
N SER A 149 -12.44 18.62 14.49
CA SER A 149 -12.09 17.92 15.74
C SER A 149 -12.37 16.42 15.71
N GLU A 150 -13.44 15.99 15.06
CA GLU A 150 -13.81 14.57 14.93
C GLU A 150 -12.96 13.91 13.84
N LEU A 151 -12.77 14.59 12.70
CA LEU A 151 -11.84 14.17 11.66
C LEU A 151 -10.41 14.03 12.17
N LEU A 152 -9.98 14.88 13.11
CA LEU A 152 -8.66 14.81 13.72
C LEU A 152 -8.49 13.54 14.55
N LYS A 153 -9.50 13.12 15.31
CA LYS A 153 -9.46 11.86 16.06
C LYS A 153 -9.30 10.67 15.11
N ILE A 154 -10.05 10.66 14.01
CA ILE A 154 -9.94 9.63 12.96
C ILE A 154 -8.53 9.62 12.37
N ALA A 155 -8.01 10.79 11.98
CA ALA A 155 -6.67 10.92 11.43
C ALA A 155 -5.58 10.48 12.41
N GLN A 156 -5.69 10.86 13.69
CA GLN A 156 -4.76 10.45 14.74
C GLN A 156 -4.74 8.93 14.91
N PHE A 157 -5.91 8.29 14.98
CA PHE A 157 -5.98 6.84 15.06
C PHE A 157 -5.34 6.19 13.83
N PHE A 158 -5.73 6.63 12.63
CA PHE A 158 -5.26 6.07 11.38
C PHE A 158 -3.75 6.20 11.18
N PHE A 159 -3.17 7.38 11.45
CA PHE A 159 -1.73 7.62 11.28
C PHE A 159 -0.87 7.13 12.46
N ALA A 160 -1.47 6.83 13.62
CA ALA A 160 -0.76 6.20 14.73
C ALA A 160 -0.45 4.72 14.48
N VAL A 161 -1.12 4.08 13.50
CA VAL A 161 -0.81 2.70 13.12
C VAL A 161 0.40 2.71 12.18
N PRO A 162 1.56 2.16 12.59
CA PRO A 162 2.71 2.06 11.72
C PRO A 162 2.37 1.14 10.53
N SER A 163 2.53 1.66 9.33
CA SER A 163 2.37 0.91 8.07
C SER A 163 3.50 -0.09 7.82
N GLN A 164 4.65 0.15 8.44
CA GLN A 164 5.80 -0.74 8.44
C GLN A 164 5.59 -1.81 9.49
N ASN A 165 5.02 -2.93 9.09
CA ASN A 165 5.16 -4.16 9.86
C ASN A 165 6.67 -4.45 9.99
N ALA A 166 7.23 -4.48 11.20
CA ALA A 166 8.62 -4.89 11.46
C ALA A 166 8.97 -6.26 10.82
N ASN A 167 7.94 -7.07 10.52
CA ASN A 167 8.05 -8.32 9.78
C ASN A 167 8.39 -8.14 8.29
N VAL A 168 7.98 -7.04 7.65
CA VAL A 168 8.33 -6.69 6.26
C VAL A 168 9.80 -6.30 6.18
N GLU A 169 10.28 -5.47 7.10
CA GLU A 169 11.72 -5.17 7.22
C GLU A 169 12.54 -6.43 7.50
N ARG A 170 12.04 -7.34 8.34
CA ARG A 170 12.69 -8.64 8.61
C ARG A 170 12.73 -9.53 7.37
N LEU A 171 11.67 -9.57 6.57
CA LEU A 171 11.61 -10.34 5.33
C LEU A 171 12.55 -9.75 4.27
N PHE A 172 12.55 -8.42 4.07
CA PHE A 172 13.52 -7.75 3.20
C PHE A 172 14.95 -7.94 3.69
N SER A 173 15.18 -7.92 5.00
CA SER A 173 16.48 -8.25 5.60
C SER A 173 16.89 -9.70 5.31
N LEU A 174 15.97 -10.65 5.41
CA LEU A 174 16.21 -12.06 5.08
C LEU A 174 16.47 -12.28 3.58
N MET A 175 15.71 -11.60 2.71
CA MET A 175 15.92 -11.63 1.27
C MET A 175 17.27 -11.01 0.87
N GLN A 176 17.65 -9.90 1.50
CA GLN A 176 18.98 -9.29 1.33
C GLN A 176 20.10 -10.18 1.88
N ALA A 177 19.87 -10.86 3.02
CA ALA A 177 20.81 -11.84 3.59
C ALA A 177 20.98 -13.11 2.74
N SER A 178 19.99 -13.41 1.88
CA SER A 178 20.04 -14.50 0.90
C SER A 178 20.59 -14.11 -0.48
N GLY A 179 20.87 -12.81 -0.69
CA GLY A 179 21.66 -12.34 -1.84
C GLY A 179 23.08 -12.92 -1.79
N PRO A 180 23.77 -13.04 -2.94
CA PRO A 180 25.02 -13.79 -3.02
C PRO A 180 26.05 -13.17 -2.07
N ARG A 181 26.36 -13.89 -0.99
CA ARG A 181 27.55 -13.65 -0.18
C ARG A 181 28.73 -13.73 -1.15
N LYS A 182 29.30 -12.57 -1.51
CA LYS A 182 30.63 -12.53 -2.12
C LYS A 182 31.59 -13.19 -1.12
N GLY A 183 32.15 -14.32 -1.51
CA GLY A 183 33.32 -14.91 -0.88
C GLY A 183 33.09 -16.19 -0.08
N THR A 184 32.61 -17.26 -0.70
CA THR A 184 33.17 -18.59 -0.38
C THR A 184 34.25 -18.87 -1.42
N SER A 185 35.44 -18.34 -1.15
CA SER A 185 36.65 -18.83 -1.78
C SER A 185 36.96 -20.20 -1.19
N CYS A 186 36.35 -21.25 -1.74
CA CYS A 186 36.96 -22.57 -1.68
C CYS A 186 38.15 -22.52 -2.65
N LEU A 187 39.28 -22.05 -2.15
CA LEU A 187 40.58 -22.21 -2.79
C LEU A 187 40.83 -23.72 -2.92
N LEU A 188 40.85 -24.19 -4.16
CA LEU A 188 41.57 -25.39 -4.53
C LEU A 188 43.06 -25.03 -4.70
N SER A 189 43.90 -25.97 -4.25
CA SER A 189 45.32 -26.20 -4.62
C SER A 189 46.41 -25.42 -3.87
N HIS A 190 47.06 -26.10 -2.92
CA HIS A 190 48.40 -26.64 -3.17
C HIS A 190 48.51 -28.06 -2.62
#